data_AF-A0A383VGI2-F1
#
_entry.id   AF-A0A383VGI2-F1
#
_cell.length_a   1.000
_cell.length_b   1.000
_cell.length_c   1.000
_cell.angle_alpha   90.00
_cell.angle_beta   90.00
_cell.angle_gamma   90.00
#
_symmetry.space_group_name_H-M   'P 1'
#
loop_
_entity.id
_entity.type
_entity.pdbx_description
1 polymer ?
#
loop_
_entity_poly.entity_id
_entity_poly.type
_entity_poly.pdbx_seq_one_letter_code
_entity_poly.pdbx_strand_id
1 'polypeptide(L)'
;MRAQLSALQAQHSSLVIKHGFLVGICEFLAHMRTKWTCDQEAQDEDTDKQPQEAAASAAAGSYADTDLARSDSEQQLLQLLRELPSIAAAQEQHEHAAATPASDHRCAGSSSSMAWQATSSTGATAAAAADAIDSTPGLHAADSGAAAAGSSAAAFGEELFEADGDGVALLRRQLQMPPFPGAEAMSKVDALSMYAGTVWELSLQLHIFRACQAEEHALAGNSPAGISSSQLAGNSPAGISSSRLAGNNPAGISSSQLAGNSPAGISSSQLEAWSQKPLQRMKDALNKHLWWLMTLAKCGRSNMAFDLAVTDFETGNTLPAPPLELHRFATQQIQFSQQQKERLAAIHAVYQEFMQRLGAQEVPQLNLGADNQQQHGSTGSSSSNSADGSSSGSSSIPGLQSLSRLQQNLQLWAGVNRLQRKELLVRGVATAFVVANLTTVQLAELMVYCSPCAATALLISAIVAEDVQAERQQQQQQQQQQQQQQQQLAALHHKGQHRCASKRTA
;
A
#
# COMPACT_ATOMS: atom_id res chain seq x y z
N MET A 1 3.27 -31.61 5.45
CA MET A 1 3.18 -30.75 6.65
C MET A 1 3.72 -29.33 6.42
N ARG A 2 5.02 -29.07 6.20
CA ARG A 2 5.52 -27.68 5.99
C ARG A 2 4.84 -26.92 4.84
N ALA A 3 4.66 -27.56 3.68
CA ALA A 3 3.96 -26.96 2.53
C ALA A 3 2.47 -26.68 2.79
N GLN A 4 1.81 -27.50 3.61
CA GLN A 4 0.42 -27.27 4.02
C GLN A 4 0.32 -26.12 5.02
N LEU A 5 1.25 -26.03 5.97
CA LEU A 5 1.32 -24.92 6.92
C LEU A 5 1.55 -23.58 6.19
N SER A 6 2.46 -23.54 5.22
CA SER A 6 2.69 -22.33 4.42
C SER A 6 1.48 -21.95 3.57
N ALA A 7 0.78 -22.93 2.99
CA ALA A 7 -0.46 -22.68 2.25
C ALA A 7 -1.57 -22.13 3.15
N LEU A 8 -1.74 -22.70 4.35
CA LEU A 8 -2.71 -22.23 5.33
C LEU A 8 -2.37 -20.81 5.83
N GLN A 9 -1.09 -20.53 6.09
CA GLN A 9 -0.62 -19.20 6.48
C GLN A 9 -0.87 -18.16 5.39
N ALA A 10 -0.67 -18.53 4.11
CA ALA A 10 -0.97 -17.66 2.97
C ALA A 10 -2.49 -17.43 2.80
N GLN A 11 -3.32 -18.45 3.05
CA GLN A 11 -4.78 -18.28 3.05
C GLN A 11 -5.23 -17.36 4.20
N HIS A 12 -4.68 -17.55 5.39
CA HIS A 12 -5.00 -16.71 6.55
C HIS A 12 -4.57 -15.25 6.34
N SER A 13 -3.36 -15.01 5.82
CA SER A 13 -2.91 -13.64 5.51
C SER A 13 -3.78 -12.99 4.43
N SER A 14 -4.16 -13.73 3.39
CA SER A 14 -5.10 -13.25 2.37
C SER A 14 -6.45 -12.89 2.98
N LEU A 15 -6.99 -13.72 3.89
CA LEU A 15 -8.26 -13.46 4.55
C LEU A 15 -8.21 -12.21 5.43
N VAL A 16 -7.14 -12.03 6.20
CA VAL A 16 -6.93 -10.85 7.04
C VAL A 16 -6.85 -9.58 6.18
N ILE A 17 -6.11 -9.63 5.07
CA ILE A 17 -6.03 -8.52 4.11
C ILE A 17 -7.39 -8.23 3.51
N LYS A 18 -8.15 -9.24 3.07
CA LYS A 18 -9.51 -9.07 2.55
C LYS A 18 -10.42 -8.41 3.59
N HIS A 19 -10.46 -8.92 4.81
CA HIS A 19 -11.27 -8.36 5.89
C HIS A 19 -10.89 -6.90 6.17
N GLY A 20 -9.60 -6.61 6.34
CA GLY A 20 -9.12 -5.24 6.52
C GLY A 20 -9.52 -4.33 5.37
N PHE A 21 -9.39 -4.79 4.12
CA PHE A 21 -9.77 -4.05 2.92
C PHE A 21 -11.26 -3.69 2.93
N LEU A 22 -12.13 -4.64 3.28
CA LEU A 22 -13.57 -4.42 3.38
C LEU A 22 -13.91 -3.43 4.50
N VAL A 23 -13.29 -3.56 5.67
CA VAL A 23 -13.47 -2.59 6.76
C VAL A 23 -13.03 -1.19 6.31
N GLY A 24 -11.88 -1.08 5.62
CA GLY A 24 -11.40 0.17 5.05
C GLY A 24 -12.38 0.79 4.06
N ILE A 25 -12.97 -0.01 3.16
CA ILE A 25 -14.03 0.45 2.24
C ILE A 25 -15.24 0.96 3.02
N CYS A 26 -15.73 0.21 4.00
CA CYS A 26 -16.88 0.59 4.81
C CYS A 26 -16.64 1.92 5.55
N GLU A 27 -15.46 2.09 6.16
CA GLU A 27 -15.11 3.33 6.85
C GLU A 27 -14.99 4.52 5.91
N PHE A 28 -14.40 4.31 4.73
CA PHE A 28 -14.33 5.36 3.72
C PHE A 28 -15.71 5.78 3.24
N LEU A 29 -16.59 4.82 2.91
CA LEU A 29 -17.96 5.08 2.49
C LEU A 29 -18.75 5.82 3.57
N ALA A 30 -18.62 5.42 4.83
CA ALA A 30 -19.26 6.10 5.96
C ALA A 30 -18.82 7.57 6.06
N HIS A 31 -17.52 7.85 5.89
CA HIS A 31 -16.99 9.22 5.92
C HIS A 31 -17.47 10.06 4.73
N MET A 32 -17.45 9.50 3.52
CA MET A 32 -17.95 10.18 2.32
C MET A 32 -19.44 10.53 2.44
N ARG A 33 -20.24 9.62 3.02
CA ARG A 33 -21.67 9.84 3.26
C ARG A 33 -21.92 11.10 4.09
N THR A 34 -21.20 11.26 5.20
CA THR A 34 -21.39 12.41 6.12
C THR A 34 -21.05 13.76 5.49
N LYS A 35 -20.04 13.81 4.61
CA LYS A 35 -19.66 15.07 3.95
C LYS A 35 -20.55 15.41 2.77
N TRP A 36 -20.90 14.43 1.95
CA TRP A 36 -21.72 14.68 0.77
C TRP A 36 -23.15 15.11 1.07
N THR A 37 -23.69 14.80 2.25
CA THR A 37 -24.99 15.33 2.66
C THR A 37 -24.90 16.80 3.05
N CYS A 38 -23.82 17.23 3.71
CA CYS A 38 -23.65 18.63 4.12
C CYS A 38 -23.42 19.59 2.94
N ASP A 39 -22.63 19.20 1.95
CA ASP A 39 -22.36 20.09 0.79
C ASP A 39 -23.62 20.33 -0.06
N GLN A 40 -24.53 19.35 -0.09
CA GLN A 40 -25.78 19.44 -0.85
C GLN A 40 -26.82 20.32 -0.12
N GLU A 41 -26.95 20.17 1.21
CA GLU A 41 -27.78 21.06 2.03
C GLU A 41 -27.32 22.53 1.93
N ALA A 42 -26.01 22.78 1.92
CA ALA A 42 -25.47 24.14 1.77
C ALA A 42 -25.77 24.74 0.39
N GLN A 43 -25.83 23.91 -0.66
CA GLN A 43 -26.12 24.36 -2.02
C GLN A 43 -27.62 24.62 -2.24
N ASP A 44 -28.48 23.83 -1.60
CA ASP A 44 -29.93 24.04 -1.62
C ASP A 44 -30.34 25.30 -0.83
N GLU A 45 -29.66 25.60 0.29
CA GLU A 45 -29.95 26.79 1.10
C GLU A 45 -29.57 28.12 0.43
N ASP A 46 -28.57 28.12 -0.47
CA ASP A 46 -28.21 29.29 -1.29
C ASP A 46 -29.12 29.46 -2.51
N THR A 47 -29.73 28.36 -3.00
CA THR A 47 -30.64 28.42 -4.16
C THR A 47 -31.99 29.04 -3.77
N ASP A 48 -32.46 28.85 -2.54
CA ASP A 48 -33.70 29.45 -2.02
C ASP A 48 -33.59 30.97 -1.75
N LYS A 49 -32.38 31.54 -1.75
CA LYS A 49 -32.15 32.98 -1.54
C LYS A 49 -31.97 33.78 -2.83
N GLN A 50 -31.99 33.14 -3.99
CA GLN A 50 -31.93 33.86 -5.27
C GLN A 50 -33.35 34.36 -5.63
N PRO A 51 -33.59 35.69 -5.70
CA PRO A 51 -34.94 36.22 -5.80
C PRO A 51 -35.63 35.81 -7.11
N GLN A 52 -36.82 35.26 -6.91
CA GLN A 52 -37.86 34.80 -7.80
C GLN A 52 -38.31 35.87 -8.82
N GLU A 53 -37.43 36.27 -9.74
CA GLU A 53 -37.73 37.30 -10.74
C GLU A 53 -37.21 36.94 -12.14
N ALA A 54 -37.46 35.70 -12.58
CA ALA A 54 -37.51 35.37 -14.01
C ALA A 54 -38.33 34.09 -14.23
N ALA A 55 -39.60 34.29 -14.65
CA ALA A 55 -40.54 33.36 -15.27
C ALA A 55 -40.10 31.88 -15.41
N ALA A 56 -40.73 30.92 -14.72
CA ALA A 56 -42.07 30.40 -15.01
C ALA A 56 -42.31 30.06 -16.49
N SER A 57 -41.65 29.02 -17.03
CA SER A 57 -42.22 28.16 -18.08
C SER A 57 -41.32 26.94 -18.35
N ALA A 58 -41.82 25.77 -17.92
CA ALA A 58 -41.44 24.42 -18.34
C ALA A 58 -40.14 23.80 -17.78
N ALA A 59 -40.24 23.22 -16.58
CA ALA A 59 -39.79 21.84 -16.25
C ALA A 59 -39.84 21.60 -14.73
N ALA A 60 -41.04 21.61 -14.15
CA ALA A 60 -41.25 21.09 -12.80
C ALA A 60 -41.54 19.59 -12.89
N GLY A 61 -40.48 18.79 -12.89
CA GLY A 61 -40.57 17.34 -12.83
C GLY A 61 -39.18 16.73 -12.91
N SER A 62 -38.85 15.85 -11.96
CA SER A 62 -37.64 15.02 -11.94
C SER A 62 -36.40 15.55 -11.17
N TYR A 63 -36.56 16.05 -9.94
CA TYR A 63 -35.46 16.09 -8.97
C TYR A 63 -35.60 15.08 -7.82
N ALA A 64 -36.80 14.53 -7.59
CA ALA A 64 -37.00 13.48 -6.57
C ALA A 64 -36.41 12.10 -6.96
N ASP A 65 -36.02 11.91 -8.22
CA ASP A 65 -35.56 10.60 -8.74
C ASP A 65 -34.06 10.34 -8.53
N THR A 66 -33.26 11.40 -8.35
CA THR A 66 -31.81 11.27 -8.11
C THR A 66 -31.47 10.77 -6.70
N ASP A 67 -32.34 11.02 -5.71
CA ASP A 67 -32.14 10.53 -4.34
C ASP A 67 -32.48 9.05 -4.18
N LEU A 68 -33.48 8.53 -4.89
CA LEU A 68 -33.76 7.08 -4.94
C LEU A 68 -32.61 6.32 -5.61
N ALA A 69 -32.12 6.81 -6.75
CA ALA A 69 -31.01 6.19 -7.48
C ALA A 69 -29.66 6.23 -6.72
N ARG A 70 -29.55 7.04 -5.67
CA ARG A 70 -28.39 7.14 -4.77
C ARG A 70 -28.44 6.08 -3.68
N SER A 71 -29.60 5.92 -3.03
CA SER A 71 -29.83 4.86 -2.03
C SER A 71 -29.62 3.45 -2.59
N ASP A 72 -30.06 3.22 -3.83
CA ASP A 72 -29.90 1.92 -4.50
C ASP A 72 -28.43 1.53 -4.74
N SER A 73 -27.58 2.51 -5.10
CA SER A 73 -26.15 2.22 -5.34
C SER A 73 -25.38 1.89 -4.06
N GLU A 74 -25.81 2.44 -2.92
CA GLU A 74 -25.25 2.13 -1.61
C GLU A 74 -25.72 0.76 -1.11
N GLN A 75 -27.00 0.45 -1.27
CA GLN A 75 -27.52 -0.88 -0.96
C GLN A 75 -26.87 -1.94 -1.85
N GLN A 76 -26.61 -1.67 -3.13
CA GLN A 76 -25.86 -2.57 -4.01
C GLN A 76 -24.42 -2.81 -3.52
N LEU A 77 -23.72 -1.79 -3.02
CA LEU A 77 -22.35 -1.95 -2.53
C LEU A 77 -22.31 -2.71 -1.19
N LEU A 78 -23.26 -2.43 -0.29
CA LEU A 78 -23.46 -3.23 0.93
C LEU A 78 -23.92 -4.66 0.63
N GLN A 79 -24.69 -4.85 -0.43
CA GLN A 79 -25.11 -6.17 -0.88
C GLN A 79 -23.96 -6.93 -1.56
N LEU A 80 -23.09 -6.26 -2.31
CA LEU A 80 -21.81 -6.79 -2.77
C LEU A 80 -20.95 -7.29 -1.60
N LEU A 81 -20.87 -6.49 -0.54
CA LEU A 81 -20.15 -6.85 0.67
C LEU A 81 -20.76 -8.07 1.37
N ARG A 82 -22.07 -8.26 1.23
CA ARG A 82 -22.84 -9.38 1.80
C ARG A 82 -22.83 -10.64 0.92
N GLU A 83 -22.70 -10.47 -0.40
CA GLU A 83 -22.61 -11.52 -1.42
C GLU A 83 -21.17 -11.99 -1.68
N LEU A 84 -20.16 -11.31 -1.11
CA LEU A 84 -18.87 -11.93 -0.89
C LEU A 84 -19.13 -13.25 -0.13
N PRO A 85 -18.72 -14.41 -0.69
CA PRO A 85 -19.12 -15.69 -0.13
C PRO A 85 -18.82 -15.70 1.36
N SER A 86 -19.83 -16.02 2.18
CA SER A 86 -19.66 -16.37 3.59
C SER A 86 -18.53 -17.40 3.63
N ILE A 87 -17.35 -16.94 4.08
CA ILE A 87 -16.09 -17.67 3.96
C ILE A 87 -16.12 -18.98 4.77
N ALA A 88 -17.11 -19.11 5.67
CA ALA A 88 -17.43 -20.35 6.37
C ALA A 88 -17.92 -21.49 5.44
N ALA A 89 -18.66 -21.18 4.37
CA ALA A 89 -19.31 -22.21 3.55
C ALA A 89 -18.34 -22.92 2.56
N ALA A 90 -17.27 -22.25 2.14
CA ALA A 90 -16.24 -22.86 1.28
C ALA A 90 -15.26 -23.76 2.05
N GLN A 91 -15.17 -23.57 3.38
CA GLN A 91 -14.32 -24.38 4.25
C GLN A 91 -14.92 -25.77 4.52
N GLU A 92 -16.25 -25.89 4.62
CA GLU A 92 -16.94 -27.17 4.85
C GLU A 92 -16.93 -28.11 3.63
N GLN A 93 -16.88 -27.57 2.40
CA GLN A 93 -16.87 -28.43 1.19
C GLN A 93 -15.52 -29.12 0.95
N HIS A 94 -14.42 -28.64 1.55
CA HIS A 94 -13.11 -29.29 1.39
C HIS A 94 -12.81 -30.34 2.47
N GLU A 95 -13.45 -30.27 3.64
CA GLU A 95 -13.33 -31.29 4.70
C GLU A 95 -14.09 -32.59 4.37
N HIS A 96 -15.17 -32.53 3.57
CA HIS A 96 -15.93 -33.72 3.20
C HIS A 96 -15.32 -34.58 2.08
N ALA A 97 -14.29 -34.10 1.38
CA ALA A 97 -13.61 -34.87 0.33
C ALA A 97 -12.43 -35.74 0.83
N ALA A 98 -12.07 -35.65 2.12
CA ALA A 98 -10.91 -36.35 2.69
C ALA A 98 -11.29 -37.43 3.74
N ALA A 99 -12.52 -37.94 3.73
CA ALA A 99 -12.95 -39.00 4.64
C ALA A 99 -12.98 -40.39 3.95
N THR A 100 -12.01 -41.24 4.27
CA THR A 100 -12.10 -42.71 4.25
C THR A 100 -11.11 -43.29 5.28
N PRO A 101 -11.30 -44.52 5.79
CA PRO A 101 -11.70 -44.70 7.19
C PRO A 101 -10.59 -45.24 8.11
N ALA A 102 -10.81 -44.95 9.40
CA ALA A 102 -10.57 -45.78 10.57
C ALA A 102 -9.19 -46.44 10.76
N SER A 103 -8.43 -45.87 11.71
CA SER A 103 -7.68 -46.68 12.67
C SER A 103 -7.77 -46.01 14.04
N ASP A 104 -8.48 -46.70 14.94
CA ASP A 104 -8.63 -46.39 16.35
C ASP A 104 -7.30 -46.09 17.04
N HIS A 105 -7.22 -44.97 17.76
CA HIS A 105 -6.51 -44.93 19.04
C HIS A 105 -7.06 -43.80 19.92
N ARG A 106 -7.70 -44.21 21.02
CA ARG A 106 -8.03 -43.38 22.18
C ARG A 106 -6.78 -42.71 22.75
N CYS A 107 -6.89 -41.43 23.10
CA CYS A 107 -6.34 -40.92 24.36
C CYS A 107 -7.05 -39.62 24.77
N ALA A 108 -7.19 -39.47 26.09
CA ALA A 108 -8.11 -38.58 26.76
C ALA A 108 -7.55 -37.18 27.04
N GLY A 109 -8.47 -36.21 27.12
CA GLY A 109 -8.54 -35.19 28.17
C GLY A 109 -7.49 -34.08 28.19
N SER A 110 -7.93 -32.84 27.95
CA SER A 110 -8.24 -31.90 29.05
C SER A 110 -8.49 -30.50 28.50
N SER A 111 -9.68 -29.99 28.79
CA SER A 111 -10.11 -28.62 28.52
C SER A 111 -9.56 -27.67 29.59
N SER A 112 -8.97 -26.56 29.17
CA SER A 112 -8.71 -25.40 30.01
C SER A 112 -9.15 -24.14 29.26
N SER A 113 -10.37 -23.71 29.56
CA SER A 113 -10.92 -22.41 29.18
C SER A 113 -10.33 -21.34 30.10
N MET A 114 -9.74 -20.29 29.52
CA MET A 114 -9.46 -19.04 30.24
C MET A 114 -10.04 -17.88 29.44
N ALA A 115 -11.18 -17.41 29.90
CA ALA A 115 -11.77 -16.12 29.59
C ALA A 115 -10.96 -15.01 30.26
N TRP A 116 -10.64 -13.94 29.53
CA TRP A 116 -10.24 -12.67 30.13
C TRP A 116 -11.29 -11.61 29.80
N GLN A 117 -11.91 -11.12 30.87
CA GLN A 117 -12.87 -10.03 30.89
C GLN A 117 -12.15 -8.70 30.66
N ALA A 118 -12.81 -7.84 29.91
CA ALA A 118 -12.47 -6.43 29.75
C ALA A 118 -12.82 -5.65 31.03
N THR A 119 -11.91 -4.80 31.49
CA THR A 119 -12.21 -3.71 32.43
C THR A 119 -11.86 -2.39 31.79
N SER A 120 -12.90 -1.61 31.53
CA SER A 120 -12.89 -0.20 31.17
C SER A 120 -12.56 0.67 32.38
N SER A 121 -11.76 1.72 32.18
CA SER A 121 -11.76 2.89 33.08
C SER A 121 -11.67 4.18 32.28
N THR A 122 -12.72 4.98 32.42
CA THR A 122 -12.93 6.36 31.97
C THR A 122 -12.37 7.38 32.96
N GLY A 123 -11.94 8.55 32.45
CA GLY A 123 -11.75 9.80 33.21
C GLY A 123 -10.73 10.72 32.50
N ALA A 124 -11.11 11.70 31.67
CA ALA A 124 -11.72 13.01 31.94
C ALA A 124 -10.69 14.17 32.08
N THR A 125 -10.49 14.88 30.96
CA THR A 125 -10.45 16.35 30.71
C THR A 125 -9.74 17.37 31.63
N ALA A 126 -9.09 18.33 30.94
CA ALA A 126 -8.89 19.79 31.20
C ALA A 126 -7.43 20.20 31.52
N ALA A 127 -6.87 21.37 31.15
CA ALA A 127 -7.05 22.40 30.13
C ALA A 127 -5.87 23.41 30.26
N ALA A 128 -5.60 24.18 29.19
CA ALA A 128 -4.97 25.52 29.15
C ALA A 128 -3.45 25.75 29.40
N ALA A 129 -2.80 26.16 28.30
CA ALA A 129 -2.12 27.44 28.02
C ALA A 129 -0.82 27.91 28.73
N ALA A 130 0.07 28.43 27.86
CA ALA A 130 1.00 29.57 27.99
C ALA A 130 2.45 29.36 28.50
N ASP A 131 3.36 29.46 27.52
CA ASP A 131 4.54 30.36 27.40
C ASP A 131 5.73 30.40 28.40
N ALA A 132 6.90 30.60 27.76
CA ALA A 132 8.15 31.22 28.20
C ALA A 132 9.25 30.46 29.01
N ILE A 133 10.39 30.28 28.29
CA ILE A 133 11.81 30.57 28.61
C ILE A 133 12.35 30.36 30.05
N ASP A 134 13.43 29.57 30.14
CA ASP A 134 14.75 29.89 30.75
C ASP A 134 15.31 28.89 31.80
N SER A 135 16.58 28.52 31.54
CA SER A 135 17.67 28.11 32.43
C SER A 135 17.57 26.92 33.43
N THR A 136 18.56 26.03 33.27
CA THR A 136 19.11 25.00 34.17
C THR A 136 19.75 25.57 35.46
N PRO A 137 20.38 24.78 36.38
CA PRO A 137 20.47 23.32 36.57
C PRO A 137 20.15 22.83 38.01
N GLY A 138 20.00 21.52 38.21
CA GLY A 138 19.91 20.91 39.54
C GLY A 138 20.30 19.44 39.57
N LEU A 139 21.49 19.16 40.09
CA LEU A 139 22.07 17.85 40.37
C LEU A 139 21.19 17.02 41.32
N HIS A 140 20.88 15.76 40.96
CA HIS A 140 20.69 14.70 41.95
C HIS A 140 21.17 13.35 41.39
N ALA A 141 22.10 12.76 42.13
CA ALA A 141 22.62 11.42 41.96
C ALA A 141 21.73 10.40 42.70
N ALA A 142 21.43 9.28 42.04
CA ALA A 142 21.10 7.97 42.62
C ALA A 142 21.24 6.97 41.46
N ASP A 143 22.30 6.17 41.37
CA ASP A 143 22.61 4.94 42.11
C ASP A 143 21.84 3.70 41.61
N SER A 144 22.64 2.76 41.09
CA SER A 144 22.49 1.29 41.03
C SER A 144 21.38 0.62 40.19
N GLY A 145 21.83 -0.22 39.24
CA GLY A 145 21.01 -1.24 38.60
C GLY A 145 21.74 -1.98 37.47
N ALA A 146 22.84 -2.66 37.77
CA ALA A 146 23.52 -3.55 36.83
C ALA A 146 22.61 -4.74 36.45
N ALA A 147 22.21 -4.83 35.18
CA ALA A 147 21.55 -5.99 34.62
C ALA A 147 22.13 -6.33 33.23
N ALA A 148 22.68 -7.54 33.17
CA ALA A 148 22.94 -8.39 32.01
C ALA A 148 23.27 -7.71 30.66
N ALA A 149 24.55 -7.78 30.29
CA ALA A 149 25.01 -7.64 28.91
C ALA A 149 24.42 -8.76 28.02
N GLY A 150 23.21 -8.52 27.51
CA GLY A 150 22.72 -9.16 26.29
C GLY A 150 23.35 -8.45 25.10
N SER A 151 23.93 -9.20 24.17
CA SER A 151 24.55 -8.70 22.96
C SER A 151 23.54 -7.91 22.12
N SER A 152 23.50 -6.60 22.34
CA SER A 152 22.73 -5.61 21.60
C SER A 152 23.41 -5.39 20.25
N ALA A 153 23.22 -6.31 19.32
CA ALA A 153 23.07 -5.89 17.93
C ALA A 153 21.73 -5.14 17.89
N ALA A 154 21.79 -3.82 18.10
CA ALA A 154 20.67 -2.91 17.93
C ALA A 154 20.29 -2.92 16.45
N ALA A 155 19.57 -3.97 16.04
CA ALA A 155 18.80 -3.93 14.82
C ALA A 155 17.79 -2.80 15.03
N PHE A 156 18.02 -1.66 14.40
CA PHE A 156 16.98 -0.65 14.21
C PHE A 156 15.74 -1.42 13.74
N GLY A 157 14.78 -1.62 14.64
CA GLY A 157 13.52 -2.24 14.28
C GLY A 157 12.98 -1.40 13.15
N GLU A 158 12.85 -1.98 11.96
CA GLU A 158 12.27 -1.32 10.81
C GLU A 158 10.87 -0.86 11.20
N GLU A 159 10.77 0.40 11.62
CA GLU A 159 9.52 0.99 12.03
C GLU A 159 8.69 1.12 10.76
N LEU A 160 7.70 0.24 10.62
CA LEU A 160 6.73 0.28 9.55
C LEU A 160 6.09 1.68 9.49
N PHE A 161 5.67 2.13 8.31
CA PHE A 161 5.06 3.45 8.16
C PHE A 161 3.70 3.50 8.87
N GLU A 162 3.74 3.90 10.14
CA GLU A 162 2.62 4.05 11.07
C GLU A 162 1.74 2.80 11.28
N ALA A 163 1.28 2.61 12.52
CA ALA A 163 0.26 1.61 12.90
C ALA A 163 0.59 0.12 12.59
N ASP A 164 1.86 -0.27 12.62
CA ASP A 164 2.30 -1.68 12.50
C ASP A 164 1.76 -2.43 11.25
N GLY A 165 1.43 -1.68 10.20
CA GLY A 165 0.88 -2.24 8.96
C GLY A 165 -0.64 -2.26 8.87
N ASP A 166 -1.32 -1.61 9.80
CA ASP A 166 -2.76 -1.40 9.77
C ASP A 166 -3.15 -0.29 8.77
N GLY A 167 -3.40 -0.71 7.52
CA GLY A 167 -3.90 0.17 6.48
C GLY A 167 -5.25 0.84 6.81
N VAL A 168 -6.07 0.23 7.68
CA VAL A 168 -7.35 0.83 8.11
C VAL A 168 -7.07 1.98 9.07
N ALA A 169 -6.15 1.82 10.03
CA ALA A 169 -5.77 2.90 10.94
C ALA A 169 -5.20 4.10 10.17
N LEU A 170 -4.31 3.86 9.20
CA LEU A 170 -3.78 4.90 8.32
C LEU A 170 -4.91 5.60 7.55
N LEU A 171 -5.80 4.83 6.92
CA LEU A 171 -6.93 5.38 6.16
C LEU A 171 -7.84 6.22 7.06
N ARG A 172 -8.19 5.70 8.23
CA ARG A 172 -9.04 6.39 9.21
C ARG A 172 -8.42 7.71 9.66
N ARG A 173 -7.11 7.71 9.94
CA ARG A 173 -6.38 8.93 10.27
C ARG A 173 -6.46 9.95 9.12
N GLN A 174 -6.21 9.54 7.89
CA GLN A 174 -6.29 10.41 6.72
C GLN A 174 -7.72 10.93 6.44
N LEU A 175 -8.72 10.10 6.75
CA LEU A 175 -10.13 10.49 6.64
C LEU A 175 -10.53 11.51 7.72
N GLN A 176 -10.02 11.37 8.94
CA GLN A 176 -10.32 12.28 10.06
C GLN A 176 -9.64 13.64 9.95
N MET A 177 -8.59 13.79 9.12
CA MET A 177 -7.91 15.08 8.97
C MET A 177 -8.82 16.10 8.25
N PRO A 178 -8.81 17.38 8.68
CA PRO A 178 -9.53 18.45 7.99
C PRO A 178 -9.05 18.56 6.54
N PRO A 179 -9.86 19.11 5.61
CA PRO A 179 -9.40 19.30 4.24
C PRO A 179 -8.13 20.16 4.22
N PHE A 180 -7.16 19.77 3.40
CA PHE A 180 -5.96 20.56 3.15
C PHE A 180 -6.34 22.00 2.71
N PRO A 181 -5.83 23.04 3.38
CA PRO A 181 -6.18 24.42 3.06
C PRO A 181 -5.90 24.76 1.59
N GLY A 182 -6.89 25.29 0.90
CA GLY A 182 -6.77 25.68 -0.51
C GLY A 182 -6.84 24.54 -1.52
N ALA A 183 -7.11 23.29 -1.10
CA ALA A 183 -7.22 22.15 -2.02
C ALA A 183 -8.30 22.33 -3.11
N GLU A 184 -9.37 23.07 -2.82
CA GLU A 184 -10.44 23.37 -3.79
C GLU A 184 -9.97 24.31 -4.90
N ALA A 185 -9.13 25.30 -4.56
CA ALA A 185 -8.58 26.28 -5.49
C ALA A 185 -7.24 25.86 -6.12
N MET A 186 -6.63 24.77 -5.66
CA MET A 186 -5.31 24.31 -6.08
C MET A 186 -5.25 24.11 -7.60
N SER A 187 -4.34 24.76 -8.31
CA SER A 187 -4.17 24.48 -9.74
C SER A 187 -3.37 23.19 -9.96
N LYS A 188 -3.36 22.67 -11.20
CA LYS A 188 -2.48 21.53 -11.56
C LYS A 188 -1.01 21.88 -11.34
N VAL A 189 -0.61 23.13 -11.60
CA VAL A 189 0.75 23.63 -11.39
C VAL A 189 1.09 23.66 -9.90
N ASP A 190 0.17 24.10 -9.04
CA ASP A 190 0.38 24.09 -7.58
C ASP A 190 0.55 22.67 -7.05
N ALA A 191 -0.27 21.73 -7.54
CA ALA A 191 -0.18 20.32 -7.17
C ALA A 191 1.17 19.69 -7.58
N LEU A 192 1.66 19.98 -8.79
CA LEU A 192 2.97 19.54 -9.27
C LEU A 192 4.10 20.16 -8.46
N SER A 193 3.99 21.46 -8.13
CA SER A 193 4.97 22.15 -7.29
C SER A 193 5.03 21.58 -5.88
N MET A 194 3.88 21.27 -5.27
CA MET A 194 3.81 20.58 -3.98
C MET A 194 4.44 19.19 -4.03
N TYR A 195 4.21 18.44 -5.10
CA TYR A 195 4.83 17.14 -5.30
C TYR A 195 6.35 17.26 -5.43
N ALA A 196 6.84 18.15 -6.29
CA ALA A 196 8.27 18.42 -6.48
C ALA A 196 8.95 18.81 -5.16
N GLY A 197 8.33 19.69 -4.37
CA GLY A 197 8.81 20.09 -3.05
C GLY A 197 8.89 18.91 -2.07
N THR A 198 7.89 18.02 -2.10
CA THR A 198 7.91 16.78 -1.30
C THR A 198 9.07 15.86 -1.71
N VAL A 199 9.24 15.60 -3.01
CA VAL A 199 10.32 14.75 -3.53
C VAL A 199 11.69 15.31 -3.17
N TRP A 200 11.87 16.62 -3.29
CA TRP A 200 13.12 17.29 -2.92
C TRP A 200 13.41 17.15 -1.42
N GLU A 201 12.42 17.40 -0.56
CA GLU A 201 12.57 17.25 0.88
C GLU A 201 12.91 15.81 1.26
N LEU A 202 12.22 14.82 0.69
CA LEU A 202 12.49 13.40 0.91
C LEU A 202 13.89 13.01 0.43
N SER A 203 14.31 13.47 -0.74
CA SER A 203 15.66 13.21 -1.27
C SER A 203 16.74 13.72 -0.32
N LEU A 204 16.58 14.95 0.18
CA LEU A 204 17.49 15.55 1.16
C LEU A 204 17.52 14.76 2.47
N GLN A 205 16.36 14.46 3.05
CA GLN A 205 16.31 13.72 4.32
C GLN A 205 16.86 12.30 4.18
N LEU A 206 16.59 11.63 3.05
CA LEU A 206 17.11 10.29 2.76
C LEU A 206 18.64 10.31 2.64
N HIS A 207 19.22 11.33 2.02
CA HIS A 207 20.67 11.49 1.94
C HIS A 207 21.31 11.69 3.32
N ILE A 208 20.74 12.58 4.14
CA ILE A 208 21.21 12.80 5.52
C ILE A 208 21.09 11.50 6.34
N PHE A 209 19.97 10.80 6.24
CA PHE A 209 19.74 9.55 6.94
C PHE A 209 20.76 8.47 6.55
N ARG A 210 21.04 8.29 5.26
CA ARG A 210 22.05 7.34 4.77
C ARG A 210 23.47 7.74 5.19
N ALA A 211 23.80 9.03 5.23
CA ALA A 211 25.08 9.51 5.73
C ALA A 211 25.27 9.16 7.22
N CYS A 212 24.24 9.37 8.04
CA CYS A 212 24.27 8.99 9.46
C CYS A 212 24.45 7.47 9.65
N GLN A 213 23.78 6.63 8.86
CA GLN A 213 23.97 5.17 8.94
C GLN A 213 25.39 4.74 8.53
N ALA A 214 25.96 5.37 7.50
CA ALA A 214 27.31 5.04 7.06
C ALA A 214 28.37 5.34 8.13
N GLU A 215 28.22 6.43 8.88
CA GLU A 215 29.09 6.76 10.02
C GLU A 215 28.96 5.74 11.15
N GLU A 216 27.74 5.30 11.47
CA GLU A 216 27.50 4.28 12.49
C GLU A 216 28.16 2.94 12.12
N HIS A 217 28.04 2.51 10.87
CA HIS A 217 28.73 1.32 10.37
C HIS A 217 30.26 1.47 10.39
N ALA A 218 30.79 2.65 10.08
CA ALA A 218 32.22 2.92 10.14
C ALA A 218 32.76 2.87 11.59
N LEU A 219 31.98 3.35 12.57
CA LEU A 219 32.33 3.28 13.98
C LEU A 219 32.22 1.84 14.54
N ALA A 220 31.22 1.08 14.12
CA ALA A 220 31.05 -0.32 14.51
C ALA A 220 32.17 -1.22 13.94
N GLY A 221 32.61 -0.96 12.70
CA GLY A 221 33.65 -1.74 12.02
C GLY A 221 35.09 -1.45 12.46
N ASN A 222 35.33 -0.28 13.06
CA ASN A 222 36.67 0.15 13.51
C ASN A 222 36.92 -0.04 15.00
N SER A 223 36.10 -0.80 15.73
CA SER A 223 36.58 -1.37 16.99
C SER A 223 37.73 -2.31 16.64
N PRO A 224 39.01 -1.95 16.89
CA PRO A 224 40.10 -2.87 16.62
C PRO A 224 39.81 -4.09 17.47
N ALA A 225 39.47 -5.21 16.81
CA ALA A 225 39.27 -6.49 17.45
C ALA A 225 40.40 -6.64 18.45
N GLY A 226 40.03 -6.72 19.73
CA GLY A 226 40.95 -6.55 20.84
C GLY A 226 42.27 -7.22 20.51
N ILE A 227 43.33 -6.41 20.50
CA ILE A 227 44.67 -6.92 20.71
C ILE A 227 44.55 -7.59 22.07
N SER A 228 44.25 -8.88 22.05
CA SER A 228 44.12 -9.68 23.25
C SER A 228 45.51 -9.64 23.85
N SER A 229 45.67 -8.80 24.87
CA SER A 229 46.86 -8.69 25.71
C SER A 229 47.07 -9.95 26.57
N SER A 230 46.88 -11.12 25.96
CA SER A 230 46.96 -12.45 26.57
C SER A 230 48.02 -13.32 25.88
N GLN A 231 49.04 -12.73 25.27
CA GLN A 231 50.27 -13.43 24.87
C GLN A 231 51.50 -12.72 25.42
N LEU A 232 51.58 -12.62 26.74
CA LEU A 232 52.84 -12.34 27.42
C LEU A 232 52.99 -13.24 28.66
N ALA A 233 52.85 -14.54 28.48
CA ALA A 233 53.28 -15.52 29.47
C ALA A 233 53.78 -16.79 28.78
N GLY A 234 55.09 -17.00 28.85
CA GLY A 234 55.74 -18.31 28.83
C GLY A 234 55.70 -19.09 27.52
N ASN A 235 56.80 -19.05 26.76
CA ASN A 235 57.75 -20.17 26.74
C ASN A 235 58.89 -19.85 25.78
N SER A 236 60.09 -19.77 26.33
CA SER A 236 61.34 -19.89 25.59
C SER A 236 61.36 -21.21 24.80
N PRO A 237 61.95 -21.19 23.61
CA PRO A 237 63.10 -22.04 23.40
C PRO A 237 64.28 -21.25 22.87
N ALA A 238 65.43 -21.54 23.47
CA ALA A 238 66.74 -21.11 23.02
C ALA A 238 66.95 -21.48 21.54
N GLY A 239 67.52 -20.58 20.73
CA GLY A 239 67.91 -20.98 19.38
C GLY A 239 68.41 -19.92 18.41
N ILE A 240 69.69 -19.56 18.56
CA ILE A 240 70.68 -19.40 17.46
C ILE A 240 70.55 -18.20 16.48
N SER A 241 71.50 -17.28 16.66
CA SER A 241 72.32 -16.58 15.65
C SER A 241 71.77 -15.41 14.81
N SER A 242 72.30 -14.24 15.18
CA SER A 242 73.17 -13.39 14.36
C SER A 242 72.76 -13.09 12.92
N SER A 243 72.43 -11.83 12.67
CA SER A 243 73.19 -10.98 11.74
C SER A 243 72.96 -9.51 12.04
N ARG A 244 74.07 -8.81 12.31
CA ARG A 244 74.17 -7.37 12.46
C ARG A 244 73.89 -6.69 11.12
N LEU A 245 73.13 -5.60 11.15
CA LEU A 245 73.43 -4.45 10.31
C LEU A 245 73.11 -3.18 11.10
N ALA A 246 74.20 -2.57 11.56
CA ALA A 246 74.23 -1.24 12.13
C ALA A 246 73.97 -0.21 11.04
N GLY A 247 73.18 0.81 11.36
CA GLY A 247 72.92 1.91 10.46
C GLY A 247 72.09 3.00 11.11
N ASN A 248 72.75 3.77 11.98
CA ASN A 248 72.50 5.17 12.30
C ASN A 248 71.09 5.58 12.76
N ASN A 249 70.98 5.81 14.08
CA ASN A 249 70.08 6.81 14.63
C ASN A 249 70.42 8.19 14.05
N PRO A 250 69.38 9.03 13.89
CA PRO A 250 69.43 10.31 14.55
C PRO A 250 68.21 10.53 15.45
N ALA A 251 68.51 11.11 16.60
CA ALA A 251 67.66 12.00 17.40
C ALA A 251 66.25 11.52 17.78
N GLY A 252 66.09 11.29 19.08
CA GLY A 252 64.82 10.98 19.71
C GLY A 252 63.74 12.02 19.41
N ILE A 253 62.61 11.50 18.96
CA ILE A 253 61.34 12.21 18.96
C ILE A 253 60.57 11.59 20.12
N SER A 254 60.41 12.36 21.19
CA SER A 254 59.56 12.02 22.32
C SER A 254 58.23 11.46 21.81
N SER A 255 57.97 10.17 22.07
CA SER A 255 56.70 9.50 21.73
C SER A 255 55.57 9.87 22.70
N SER A 256 55.63 11.08 23.26
CA SER A 256 54.66 11.63 24.19
C SER A 256 54.02 12.82 23.48
N GLN A 257 52.69 12.85 23.39
CA GLN A 257 51.88 13.98 22.90
C GLN A 257 51.51 14.01 21.41
N LEU A 258 51.32 12.86 20.77
CA LEU A 258 50.27 12.75 19.74
C LEU A 258 48.97 12.21 20.35
N ALA A 259 48.60 12.74 21.52
CA ALA A 259 47.19 12.83 21.90
C ALA A 259 46.58 13.91 21.01
N GLY A 260 46.50 13.61 19.70
CA GLY A 260 45.79 14.44 18.76
C GLY A 260 44.37 14.60 19.28
N ASN A 261 43.91 15.84 19.29
CA ASN A 261 42.56 16.26 19.63
C ASN A 261 41.55 15.41 18.84
N SER A 262 41.25 14.21 19.34
CA SER A 262 40.12 13.44 18.86
C SER A 262 38.92 14.29 19.24
N PRO A 263 38.12 14.75 18.27
CA PRO A 263 36.95 15.57 18.55
C PRO A 263 36.17 14.85 19.66
N ALA A 264 35.90 15.59 20.75
CA ALA A 264 35.27 15.08 21.95
C ALA A 264 34.16 14.09 21.56
N GLY A 265 34.31 12.83 21.99
CA GLY A 265 33.51 11.70 21.50
C GLY A 265 32.03 12.04 21.49
N ILE A 266 31.43 12.02 20.29
CA ILE A 266 29.99 12.11 20.14
C ILE A 266 29.42 10.88 20.84
N SER A 267 28.68 11.09 21.92
CA SER A 267 28.03 10.00 22.64
C SER A 267 27.06 9.27 21.70
N SER A 268 26.94 7.94 21.80
CA SER A 268 25.99 7.15 20.99
C SER A 268 24.56 7.71 21.04
N SER A 269 24.15 8.25 22.20
CA SER A 269 22.85 8.92 22.38
C SER A 269 22.67 10.18 21.52
N GLN A 270 23.73 10.92 21.23
CA GLN A 270 23.64 12.07 20.32
C GLN A 270 23.50 11.61 18.87
N LEU A 271 24.18 10.54 18.47
CA LEU A 271 24.05 9.99 17.12
C LEU A 271 22.61 9.50 16.86
N GLU A 272 22.00 8.80 17.82
CA GLU A 272 20.59 8.36 17.75
C GLU A 272 19.62 9.55 17.65
N ALA A 273 19.82 10.59 18.47
CA ALA A 273 18.99 11.79 18.41
C ALA A 273 19.13 12.54 17.06
N TRP A 274 20.26 12.37 16.37
CA TRP A 274 20.50 12.97 15.05
C TRP A 274 19.91 12.12 13.92
N SER A 275 19.92 10.79 14.02
CA SER A 275 19.32 9.90 13.01
C SER A 275 17.79 9.92 13.04
N GLN A 276 17.18 10.20 14.21
CA GLN A 276 15.72 10.30 14.34
C GLN A 276 15.13 11.54 13.66
N LYS A 277 15.87 12.66 13.60
CA LYS A 277 15.34 13.91 13.02
C LYS A 277 15.03 13.80 11.52
N PRO A 278 15.92 13.26 10.66
CA PRO A 278 15.61 13.02 9.25
C PRO A 278 14.43 12.07 9.07
N LEU A 279 14.39 10.99 9.86
CA LEU A 279 13.29 10.01 9.79
C LEU A 279 11.94 10.65 10.11
N GLN A 280 11.87 11.46 11.17
CA GLN A 280 10.65 12.18 11.52
C GLN A 280 10.25 13.18 10.43
N ARG A 281 11.21 13.92 9.85
CA ARG A 281 10.92 14.82 8.73
C ARG A 281 10.42 14.09 7.50
N MET A 282 10.96 12.91 7.19
CA MET A 282 10.42 12.05 6.13
C MET A 282 8.97 11.64 6.43
N LYS A 283 8.67 11.19 7.66
CA LYS A 283 7.29 10.86 8.06
C LYS A 283 6.35 12.05 7.89
N ASP A 284 6.76 13.23 8.34
CA ASP A 284 5.94 14.45 8.24
C ASP A 284 5.69 14.86 6.79
N ALA A 285 6.72 14.82 5.93
CA ALA A 285 6.59 15.10 4.50
C ALA A 285 5.68 14.09 3.79
N LEU A 286 5.82 12.79 4.09
CA LEU A 286 4.97 11.72 3.57
C LEU A 286 3.52 11.85 4.03
N ASN A 287 3.30 12.11 5.32
CA ASN A 287 1.97 12.32 5.87
C ASN A 287 1.29 13.55 5.27
N LYS A 288 2.02 14.66 5.13
CA LYS A 288 1.54 15.85 4.43
C LYS A 288 1.18 15.51 2.99
N HIS A 289 2.01 14.71 2.30
CA HIS A 289 1.76 14.29 0.93
C HIS A 289 0.47 13.48 0.76
N LEU A 290 0.31 12.44 1.58
CA LEU A 290 -0.90 11.62 1.62
C LEU A 290 -2.13 12.46 1.96
N TRP A 291 -2.00 13.41 2.89
CA TRP A 291 -3.10 14.26 3.32
C TRP A 291 -3.67 15.12 2.19
N TRP A 292 -2.84 15.81 1.41
CA TRP A 292 -3.36 16.64 0.33
C TRP A 292 -3.90 15.80 -0.83
N LEU A 293 -3.27 14.66 -1.16
CA LEU A 293 -3.81 13.72 -2.16
C LEU A 293 -5.20 13.21 -1.77
N MET A 294 -5.36 12.82 -0.50
CA MET A 294 -6.65 12.38 0.04
C MET A 294 -7.67 13.53 0.06
N THR A 295 -7.22 14.76 0.31
CA THR A 295 -8.09 15.94 0.22
C THR A 295 -8.56 16.17 -1.22
N LEU A 296 -7.68 16.08 -2.23
CA LEU A 296 -8.07 16.20 -3.63
C LEU A 296 -9.11 15.15 -4.03
N ALA A 297 -8.94 13.90 -3.56
CA ALA A 297 -9.93 12.84 -3.76
C ALA A 297 -11.29 13.19 -3.11
N LYS A 298 -11.28 13.68 -1.86
CA LYS A 298 -12.50 14.11 -1.14
C LYS A 298 -13.22 15.26 -1.84
N CYS A 299 -12.48 16.24 -2.38
CA CYS A 299 -13.03 17.38 -3.11
C CYS A 299 -13.48 17.03 -4.55
N GLY A 300 -13.51 15.75 -4.93
CA GLY A 300 -13.91 15.33 -6.29
C GLY A 300 -12.90 15.69 -7.38
N ARG A 301 -11.68 16.07 -7.01
CA ARG A 301 -10.59 16.46 -7.92
C ARG A 301 -9.66 15.28 -8.20
N SER A 302 -10.25 14.11 -8.35
CA SER A 302 -9.54 12.85 -8.61
C SER A 302 -8.69 12.88 -9.87
N ASN A 303 -9.16 13.57 -10.91
CA ASN A 303 -8.42 13.75 -12.16
C ASN A 303 -7.07 14.42 -11.92
N MET A 304 -6.98 15.34 -10.95
CA MET A 304 -5.71 15.96 -10.59
C MET A 304 -4.77 14.96 -9.91
N ALA A 305 -5.28 14.08 -9.04
CA ALA A 305 -4.51 13.00 -8.43
C ALA A 305 -3.97 12.01 -9.48
N PHE A 306 -4.78 11.67 -10.49
CA PHE A 306 -4.35 10.85 -11.62
C PHE A 306 -3.33 11.55 -12.50
N ASP A 307 -3.56 12.82 -12.83
CA ASP A 307 -2.67 13.64 -13.63
C ASP A 307 -1.27 13.71 -13.02
N LEU A 308 -1.15 13.81 -11.69
CA LEU A 308 0.15 13.79 -11.01
C LEU A 308 0.94 12.49 -11.24
N ALA A 309 0.26 11.36 -11.34
CA ALA A 309 0.90 10.07 -11.58
C ALA A 309 1.44 9.91 -13.01
N VAL A 310 0.96 10.73 -13.95
CA VAL A 310 1.35 10.68 -15.36
C VAL A 310 2.00 11.98 -15.86
N THR A 311 2.05 13.02 -15.04
CA THR A 311 2.64 14.31 -15.40
C THR A 311 4.03 14.42 -14.79
N ASP A 312 5.00 14.65 -15.65
CA ASP A 312 6.36 15.01 -15.25
C ASP A 312 6.32 16.41 -14.60
N PHE A 313 6.69 16.52 -13.32
CA PHE A 313 6.65 17.81 -12.62
C PHE A 313 7.74 18.79 -13.07
N GLU A 314 8.80 18.32 -13.72
CA GLU A 314 9.89 19.17 -14.22
C GLU A 314 9.49 19.82 -15.55
N THR A 315 8.87 19.04 -16.44
CA THR A 315 8.50 19.51 -17.78
C THR A 315 7.04 19.97 -17.90
N GLY A 316 6.17 19.57 -16.95
CA GLY A 316 4.73 19.79 -17.01
C GLY A 316 4.01 18.92 -18.07
N ASN A 317 4.75 18.06 -18.78
CA ASN A 317 4.19 17.23 -19.84
C ASN A 317 3.44 16.03 -19.25
N THR A 318 2.21 15.85 -19.70
CA THR A 318 1.39 14.68 -19.34
C THR A 318 1.71 13.53 -20.29
N LEU A 319 2.21 12.43 -19.74
CA LEU A 319 2.48 11.19 -20.47
C LEU A 319 1.17 10.45 -20.76
N PRO A 320 1.08 9.70 -21.87
CA PRO A 320 -0.14 8.95 -22.22
C PRO A 320 -0.40 7.78 -21.25
N ALA A 321 0.64 7.29 -20.58
CA ALA A 321 0.58 6.20 -19.63
C ALA A 321 1.64 6.41 -18.54
N PRO A 322 1.42 5.88 -17.31
CA PRO A 322 2.43 5.93 -16.26
C PRO A 322 3.68 5.17 -16.71
N PRO A 323 4.90 5.71 -16.47
CA PRO A 323 6.13 5.08 -16.89
C PRO A 323 6.39 3.80 -16.08
N LEU A 324 5.96 2.66 -16.63
CA LEU A 324 6.09 1.34 -15.99
C LEU A 324 7.55 0.99 -15.69
N GLU A 325 8.46 1.30 -16.62
CA GLU A 325 9.89 1.04 -16.46
C GLU A 325 10.50 1.78 -15.26
N LEU A 326 10.03 3.00 -14.98
CA LEU A 326 10.50 3.79 -13.84
C LEU A 326 10.06 3.16 -12.52
N HIS A 327 8.81 2.68 -12.45
CA HIS A 327 8.29 1.98 -11.28
C HIS A 327 8.96 0.61 -11.09
N ARG A 328 9.29 -0.09 -12.17
CA ARG A 328 10.04 -1.36 -12.13
C ARG A 328 11.46 -1.14 -11.65
N PHE A 329 12.14 -0.10 -12.15
CA PHE A 329 13.44 0.32 -11.65
C PHE A 329 13.38 0.65 -10.15
N ALA A 330 12.43 1.48 -9.71
CA ALA A 330 12.24 1.81 -8.30
C ALA A 330 12.02 0.55 -7.44
N THR A 331 11.17 -0.38 -7.90
CA THR A 331 10.89 -1.65 -7.21
C THR A 331 12.15 -2.52 -7.08
N GLN A 332 13.06 -2.48 -8.06
CA GLN A 332 14.33 -3.22 -8.01
C GLN A 332 15.36 -2.56 -7.07
N GLN A 333 15.32 -1.24 -6.92
CA GLN A 333 16.22 -0.53 -5.99
C GLN A 333 15.77 -0.69 -4.54
N ILE A 334 14.47 -0.76 -4.29
CA ILE A 334 13.91 -0.94 -2.94
C ILE A 334 14.04 -2.40 -2.52
N GLN A 335 14.71 -2.64 -1.41
CA GLN A 335 14.85 -3.98 -0.86
C GLN A 335 13.59 -4.38 -0.08
N PHE A 336 12.63 -4.99 -0.77
CA PHE A 336 11.48 -5.60 -0.11
C PHE A 336 11.84 -6.95 0.49
N SER A 337 11.46 -7.17 1.74
CA SER A 337 11.49 -8.52 2.33
C SER A 337 10.54 -9.45 1.58
N GLN A 338 10.82 -10.77 1.60
CA GLN A 338 9.93 -11.75 0.94
C GLN A 338 8.50 -11.68 1.48
N GLN A 339 8.35 -11.47 2.79
CA GLN A 339 7.04 -11.31 3.42
C GLN A 339 6.32 -10.06 2.92
N GLN A 340 7.01 -8.92 2.78
CA GLN A 340 6.42 -7.71 2.20
C GLN A 340 6.00 -7.95 0.76
N LYS A 341 6.84 -8.58 -0.07
CA LYS A 341 6.48 -8.92 -1.46
C LYS A 341 5.20 -9.74 -1.54
N GLU A 342 5.08 -10.78 -0.71
CA GLU A 342 3.88 -11.62 -0.64
C GLU A 342 2.64 -10.85 -0.19
N ARG A 343 2.78 -9.95 0.80
CA ARG A 343 1.67 -9.09 1.25
C ARG A 343 1.23 -8.11 0.17
N LEU A 344 2.16 -7.45 -0.50
CA LEU A 344 1.87 -6.53 -1.60
C LEU A 344 1.18 -7.24 -2.77
N ALA A 345 1.66 -8.43 -3.13
CA ALA A 345 1.02 -9.25 -4.15
C ALA A 345 -0.41 -9.66 -3.76
N ALA A 346 -0.63 -10.00 -2.48
CA ALA A 346 -1.95 -10.33 -1.97
C ALA A 346 -2.89 -9.11 -1.98
N ILE A 347 -2.42 -7.91 -1.58
CA ILE A 347 -3.18 -6.66 -1.67
C ILE A 347 -3.59 -6.39 -3.12
N HIS A 348 -2.66 -6.53 -4.08
CA HIS A 348 -2.96 -6.34 -5.49
C HIS A 348 -4.01 -7.31 -6.01
N ALA A 349 -3.93 -8.60 -5.64
CA ALA A 349 -4.91 -9.60 -6.03
C ALA A 349 -6.32 -9.27 -5.51
N VAL A 350 -6.43 -8.82 -4.25
CA VAL A 350 -7.71 -8.37 -3.66
C VAL A 350 -8.26 -7.15 -4.40
N TYR A 351 -7.40 -6.18 -4.72
CA TYR A 351 -7.78 -5.02 -5.52
C TYR A 351 -8.32 -5.42 -6.90
N GLN A 352 -7.63 -6.30 -7.63
CA GLN A 352 -8.07 -6.79 -8.94
C GLN A 352 -9.41 -7.53 -8.87
N GLU A 353 -9.58 -8.41 -7.87
CA GLU A 353 -10.84 -9.12 -7.64
C GLU A 353 -12.00 -8.13 -7.42
N PHE A 354 -11.78 -7.09 -6.61
CA PHE A 354 -12.79 -6.08 -6.34
C PHE A 354 -13.11 -5.25 -7.58
N MET A 355 -12.09 -4.80 -8.31
CA MET A 355 -12.27 -4.04 -9.56
C MET A 355 -12.99 -4.85 -10.64
N GLN A 356 -12.69 -6.14 -10.76
CA GLN A 356 -13.38 -7.02 -11.70
C GLN A 356 -14.87 -7.15 -11.36
N ARG A 357 -15.21 -7.33 -10.07
CA ARG A 357 -16.60 -7.38 -9.62
C ARG A 357 -17.32 -6.05 -9.82
N LEU A 358 -16.66 -4.94 -9.51
CA LEU A 358 -17.18 -3.61 -9.74
C LEU A 358 -17.49 -3.38 -11.24
N GLY A 359 -16.56 -3.75 -12.12
CA GLY A 359 -16.77 -3.68 -13.57
C GLY A 359 -17.93 -4.57 -14.04
N ALA A 360 -18.02 -5.80 -13.55
CA ALA A 360 -19.09 -6.74 -13.92
C ALA A 360 -20.49 -6.24 -13.52
N GLN A 361 -20.60 -5.44 -12.45
CA GLN A 361 -21.88 -4.91 -12.00
C GLN A 361 -22.27 -3.59 -12.66
N GLU A 362 -21.32 -2.68 -12.87
CA GLU A 362 -21.62 -1.34 -13.37
C GLU A 362 -21.71 -1.29 -14.90
N VAL A 363 -20.95 -2.12 -15.63
CA VAL A 363 -20.97 -2.13 -17.11
C VAL A 363 -22.36 -2.47 -17.68
N PRO A 364 -23.10 -3.48 -17.17
CA PRO A 364 -24.47 -3.74 -17.62
C PRO A 364 -25.42 -2.58 -17.35
N GLN A 365 -25.25 -1.85 -16.23
CA GLN A 365 -26.09 -0.70 -15.89
C GLN A 365 -25.90 0.46 -16.88
N LEU A 366 -24.68 0.65 -17.38
CA LEU A 366 -24.39 1.65 -18.42
C LEU A 366 -24.98 1.25 -19.77
N ASN A 367 -25.07 -0.06 -20.08
CA ASN A 367 -25.58 -0.56 -21.36
C ASN A 367 -27.11 -0.66 -21.42
N LEU A 368 -27.82 -0.85 -20.30
CA LEU A 368 -29.29 -0.94 -20.25
C LEU A 368 -29.99 0.33 -20.80
N GLY A 369 -29.31 1.48 -20.77
CA GLY A 369 -29.80 2.72 -21.37
C GLY A 369 -29.73 2.76 -22.91
N ALA A 370 -28.99 1.87 -23.57
CA ALA A 370 -28.80 1.86 -25.01
C ALA A 370 -29.82 1.00 -25.76
N ASP A 371 -30.19 -0.16 -25.20
CA ASP A 371 -30.99 -1.16 -25.92
C ASP A 371 -32.50 -0.84 -25.98
N ASN A 372 -33.02 -0.05 -25.05
CA ASN A 372 -34.46 0.26 -24.98
C ASN A 372 -34.97 1.18 -26.12
N GLN A 373 -34.09 1.78 -26.93
CA GLN A 373 -34.51 2.62 -28.07
C GLN A 373 -34.67 1.86 -29.39
N GLN A 374 -34.07 0.67 -29.56
CA GLN A 374 -34.18 -0.05 -30.82
C GLN A 374 -35.49 -0.86 -30.96
N GLN A 375 -36.19 -1.16 -29.88
CA GLN A 375 -37.38 -2.04 -29.95
C GLN A 375 -38.69 -1.31 -30.33
N HIS A 376 -38.77 0.02 -30.28
CA HIS A 376 -40.01 0.74 -30.63
C HIS A 376 -40.09 1.25 -32.09
N GLY A 377 -39.06 1.01 -32.92
CA GLY A 377 -39.04 1.44 -34.32
C GLY A 377 -39.51 0.40 -35.35
N SER A 378 -39.87 -0.81 -34.93
CA SER A 378 -40.10 -1.94 -35.83
C SER A 378 -41.47 -2.58 -35.63
N THR A 379 -42.54 -1.80 -35.75
CA THR A 379 -43.91 -2.35 -35.86
C THR A 379 -44.53 -1.87 -37.17
N GLY A 380 -44.79 -2.81 -38.09
CA GLY A 380 -45.84 -2.62 -39.09
C GLY A 380 -45.43 -2.53 -40.55
N SER A 381 -44.50 -3.36 -41.04
CA SER A 381 -44.49 -3.76 -42.46
C SER A 381 -45.66 -4.72 -42.70
N SER A 382 -46.89 -4.22 -42.71
CA SER A 382 -48.04 -4.94 -43.26
C SER A 382 -48.43 -4.26 -44.57
N SER A 383 -48.04 -4.93 -45.64
CA SER A 383 -48.49 -4.71 -47.00
C SER A 383 -50.01 -4.53 -47.10
N SER A 384 -50.46 -3.35 -47.54
CA SER A 384 -51.69 -3.25 -48.34
C SER A 384 -51.64 -2.00 -49.21
N ASN A 385 -51.51 -2.24 -50.51
CA ASN A 385 -51.78 -1.27 -51.56
C ASN A 385 -53.13 -0.60 -51.34
N SER A 386 -53.17 0.72 -51.28
CA SER A 386 -54.33 1.52 -51.67
C SER A 386 -53.84 2.91 -52.04
N ALA A 387 -54.01 3.23 -53.31
CA ALA A 387 -53.86 4.57 -53.84
C ALA A 387 -54.97 5.48 -53.29
N ASP A 388 -54.61 6.75 -53.16
CA ASP A 388 -55.43 7.97 -53.09
C ASP A 388 -55.44 8.73 -51.77
N GLY A 389 -55.08 10.02 -51.91
CA GLY A 389 -55.70 11.10 -51.17
C GLY A 389 -54.87 11.69 -50.02
N SER A 390 -54.43 12.93 -50.25
CA SER A 390 -54.33 13.98 -49.22
C SER A 390 -53.08 13.99 -48.35
N SER A 391 -52.07 14.67 -48.90
CA SER A 391 -50.88 15.18 -48.25
C SER A 391 -51.22 16.21 -47.15
N SER A 392 -51.38 15.75 -45.90
CA SER A 392 -51.26 16.59 -44.71
C SER A 392 -49.89 16.36 -44.08
N GLY A 393 -48.95 17.28 -44.35
CA GLY A 393 -47.58 17.24 -43.84
C GLY A 393 -47.55 17.29 -42.32
N SER A 394 -47.40 16.11 -41.70
CA SER A 394 -47.00 15.99 -40.30
C SER A 394 -45.52 16.33 -40.20
N SER A 395 -45.22 17.60 -39.95
CA SER A 395 -43.89 18.09 -39.61
C SER A 395 -43.48 17.51 -38.25
N SER A 396 -42.92 16.30 -38.26
CA SER A 396 -42.26 15.71 -37.11
C SER A 396 -41.15 16.64 -36.65
N ILE A 397 -41.38 17.33 -35.53
CA ILE A 397 -40.49 18.34 -34.97
C ILE A 397 -39.14 17.69 -34.62
N PRO A 398 -38.03 18.03 -35.30
CA PRO A 398 -36.72 17.43 -35.06
C PRO A 398 -36.19 17.61 -33.62
N GLY A 399 -36.72 18.59 -32.90
CA GLY A 399 -36.26 18.97 -31.55
C GLY A 399 -36.53 17.96 -30.44
N LEU A 400 -37.53 17.07 -30.58
CA LEU A 400 -37.82 16.10 -29.51
C LEU A 400 -36.81 14.95 -29.45
N GLN A 401 -36.23 14.56 -30.59
CA GLN A 401 -35.20 13.52 -30.63
C GLN A 401 -33.85 14.02 -30.06
N SER A 402 -33.51 15.29 -30.25
CA SER A 402 -32.28 15.87 -29.68
C SER A 402 -32.32 15.96 -28.16
N LEU A 403 -33.49 16.25 -27.57
CA LEU A 403 -33.64 16.32 -26.11
C LEU A 403 -33.45 14.94 -25.47
N SER A 404 -34.05 13.89 -26.04
CA SER A 404 -33.89 12.51 -25.55
C SER A 404 -32.43 12.04 -25.59
N ARG A 405 -31.69 12.36 -26.67
CA ARG A 405 -30.25 12.05 -26.77
C ARG A 405 -29.41 12.80 -25.75
N LEU A 406 -29.72 14.07 -25.50
CA LEU A 406 -29.03 14.85 -24.46
C LEU A 406 -29.26 14.25 -23.08
N GLN A 407 -30.51 13.89 -22.75
CA GLN A 407 -30.84 13.25 -21.47
C GLN A 407 -30.13 11.91 -21.29
N GLN A 408 -30.06 11.08 -22.35
CA GLN A 408 -29.32 9.83 -22.34
C GLN A 408 -27.83 10.06 -22.12
N ASN A 409 -27.23 11.03 -22.81
CA ASN A 409 -25.83 11.39 -22.60
C ASN A 409 -25.56 11.85 -21.17
N LEU A 410 -26.46 12.64 -20.57
CA LEU A 410 -26.36 13.05 -19.17
C LEU A 410 -26.43 11.86 -18.21
N GLN A 411 -27.31 10.88 -18.46
CA GLN A 411 -27.40 9.65 -17.66
C GLN A 411 -26.13 8.80 -17.78
N LEU A 412 -25.59 8.63 -18.99
CA LEU A 412 -24.32 7.93 -19.21
C LEU A 412 -23.17 8.63 -18.49
N TRP A 413 -23.08 9.96 -18.57
CA TRP A 413 -22.08 10.75 -17.86
C TRP A 413 -22.20 10.62 -16.33
N ALA A 414 -23.43 10.63 -15.81
CA ALA A 414 -23.67 10.42 -14.38
C ALA A 414 -23.23 9.02 -13.94
N GLY A 415 -23.50 7.98 -14.75
CA GLY A 415 -23.05 6.62 -14.52
C GLY A 415 -21.53 6.48 -14.54
N VAL A 416 -20.86 7.07 -15.53
CA VAL A 416 -19.38 7.08 -15.62
C VAL A 416 -18.76 7.78 -14.42
N ASN A 417 -19.29 8.94 -14.02
CA ASN A 417 -18.80 9.65 -12.84
C ASN A 417 -18.98 8.83 -11.55
N ARG A 418 -20.10 8.11 -11.42
CA ARG A 418 -20.34 7.20 -10.31
C ARG A 418 -19.30 6.07 -10.28
N LEU A 419 -19.03 5.44 -11.42
CA LEU A 419 -18.01 4.39 -11.55
C LEU A 419 -16.62 4.92 -11.20
N GLN A 420 -16.22 6.08 -11.73
CA GLN A 420 -14.93 6.70 -11.42
C GLN A 420 -14.75 7.00 -9.93
N ARG A 421 -15.81 7.44 -9.24
CA ARG A 421 -15.78 7.65 -7.78
C ARG A 421 -15.59 6.34 -7.03
N LYS A 422 -16.30 5.27 -7.43
CA LYS A 422 -16.15 3.94 -6.83
C LYS A 422 -14.74 3.40 -7.06
N GLU A 423 -14.20 3.52 -8.27
CA GLU A 423 -12.82 3.14 -8.58
C GLU A 423 -11.81 3.91 -7.73
N LEU A 424 -11.94 5.24 -7.64
CA LEU A 424 -11.05 6.07 -6.84
C LEU A 424 -11.05 5.67 -5.37
N LEU A 425 -12.22 5.34 -4.82
CA LEU A 425 -12.35 4.88 -3.44
C LEU A 425 -11.57 3.59 -3.23
N VAL A 426 -11.80 2.59 -4.08
CA VAL A 426 -11.12 1.28 -4.01
C VAL A 426 -9.61 1.46 -4.15
N ARG A 427 -9.19 2.36 -5.04
CA ARG A 427 -7.79 2.73 -5.25
C ARG A 427 -7.18 3.44 -4.05
N GLY A 428 -7.91 4.33 -3.39
CA GLY A 428 -7.48 5.01 -2.16
C GLY A 428 -7.27 4.03 -1.01
N VAL A 429 -8.22 3.11 -0.79
CA VAL A 429 -8.08 2.05 0.22
C VAL A 429 -6.87 1.18 -0.09
N ALA A 430 -6.75 0.67 -1.33
CA ALA A 430 -5.61 -0.17 -1.71
C ALA A 430 -4.27 0.55 -1.56
N THR A 431 -4.21 1.83 -1.89
CA THR A 431 -3.02 2.68 -1.70
C THR A 431 -2.65 2.77 -0.22
N ALA A 432 -3.62 2.99 0.68
CA ALA A 432 -3.37 3.01 2.12
C ALA A 432 -2.81 1.67 2.64
N PHE A 433 -3.34 0.54 2.16
CA PHE A 433 -2.82 -0.79 2.50
C PHE A 433 -1.41 -1.04 2.00
N VAL A 434 -1.09 -0.62 0.77
CA VAL A 434 0.28 -0.71 0.24
C VAL A 434 1.22 0.14 1.08
N VAL A 435 0.88 1.41 1.30
CA VAL A 435 1.69 2.38 2.06
C VAL A 435 1.95 1.90 3.48
N ALA A 436 0.93 1.37 4.16
CA ALA A 436 1.08 0.84 5.51
C ALA A 436 2.06 -0.35 5.58
N ASN A 437 2.26 -1.11 4.50
CA ASN A 437 3.19 -2.24 4.47
C ASN A 437 4.64 -1.86 4.12
N LEU A 438 4.91 -0.58 3.86
CA LEU A 438 6.24 -0.06 3.57
C LEU A 438 6.83 0.60 4.82
N THR A 439 8.15 0.58 4.96
CA THR A 439 8.82 1.44 5.94
C THR A 439 8.81 2.90 5.45
N THR A 440 8.99 3.85 6.36
CA THR A 440 9.12 5.27 6.00
C THR A 440 10.23 5.49 4.96
N VAL A 441 11.36 4.79 5.13
CA VAL A 441 12.51 4.87 4.23
C VAL A 441 12.18 4.29 2.86
N GLN A 442 11.55 3.12 2.81
CA GLN A 442 11.11 2.49 1.55
C GLN A 442 10.11 3.37 0.79
N LEU A 443 9.17 4.02 1.50
CA LEU A 443 8.21 4.93 0.88
C LEU A 443 8.86 6.22 0.36
N ALA A 444 9.81 6.78 1.12
CA ALA A 444 10.60 7.93 0.68
C ALA A 444 11.45 7.60 -0.55
N GLU A 445 12.14 6.47 -0.54
CA GLU A 445 12.90 5.93 -1.68
C GLU A 445 12.01 5.75 -2.90
N LEU A 446 10.82 5.19 -2.72
CA LEU A 446 9.86 5.01 -3.80
C LEU A 446 9.48 6.33 -4.46
N MET A 447 9.16 7.36 -3.66
CA MET A 447 8.82 8.67 -4.20
C MET A 447 10.00 9.32 -4.93
N VAL A 448 11.22 9.18 -4.40
CA VAL A 448 12.43 9.73 -5.02
C VAL A 448 12.79 9.00 -6.31
N TYR A 449 12.73 7.67 -6.34
CA TYR A 449 13.06 6.87 -7.52
C TYR A 449 12.01 6.96 -8.63
N CYS A 450 10.76 7.27 -8.30
CA CYS A 450 9.72 7.53 -9.31
C CYS A 450 9.74 8.96 -9.87
N SER A 451 10.60 9.85 -9.36
CA SER A 451 10.80 11.19 -9.92
C SER A 451 11.26 11.10 -11.39
N PRO A 452 10.68 11.90 -12.32
CA PRO A 452 9.88 13.09 -12.08
C PRO A 452 8.34 12.89 -12.08
N CYS A 453 7.85 11.65 -12.01
CA CYS A 453 6.40 11.36 -11.95
C CYS A 453 5.97 11.00 -10.52
N ALA A 454 4.67 11.15 -10.19
CA ALA A 454 4.18 10.68 -8.89
C ALA A 454 4.19 9.15 -8.78
N ALA A 455 4.81 8.64 -7.71
CA ALA A 455 4.80 7.22 -7.41
C ALA A 455 3.36 6.72 -7.22
N THR A 456 2.97 5.71 -7.99
CA THR A 456 1.67 5.05 -7.80
C THR A 456 1.86 3.79 -6.99
N ALA A 457 1.50 3.82 -5.70
CA ALA A 457 1.63 2.68 -4.78
C ALA A 457 0.95 1.40 -5.33
N LEU A 458 -0.24 1.53 -5.94
CA LEU A 458 -0.91 0.42 -6.60
C LEU A 458 -0.11 -0.21 -7.74
N LEU A 459 0.60 0.60 -8.52
CA LEU A 459 1.41 0.12 -9.62
C LEU A 459 2.61 -0.67 -9.11
N ILE A 460 3.20 -0.24 -7.99
CA ILE A 460 4.25 -1.01 -7.30
C ILE A 460 3.73 -2.35 -6.84
N SER A 461 2.53 -2.40 -6.22
CA SER A 461 1.93 -3.69 -5.83
C SER A 461 1.66 -4.61 -7.03
N ALA A 462 1.34 -4.05 -8.20
CA ALA A 462 1.15 -4.81 -9.43
C ALA A 462 2.47 -5.42 -9.93
N ILE A 463 3.53 -4.61 -10.00
CA ILE A 463 4.87 -5.07 -10.42
C ILE A 463 5.40 -6.13 -9.46
N VAL A 464 5.25 -5.91 -8.14
CA VAL A 464 5.64 -6.89 -7.13
C VAL A 464 4.83 -8.18 -7.26
N ALA A 465 3.54 -8.10 -7.60
CA ALA A 465 2.72 -9.29 -7.86
C ALA A 465 3.22 -10.08 -9.08
N GLU A 466 3.61 -9.40 -10.16
CA GLU A 466 4.23 -10.02 -11.34
C GLU A 466 5.55 -10.72 -10.98
N ASP A 467 6.42 -10.04 -10.22
CA ASP A 467 7.70 -10.59 -9.78
C ASP A 467 7.52 -11.83 -8.91
N VAL A 468 6.61 -11.79 -7.92
CA VAL A 468 6.28 -12.94 -7.07
C VAL A 468 5.71 -14.10 -7.89
N GLN A 469 4.89 -13.81 -8.91
CA GLN A 469 4.37 -14.83 -9.80
C GLN A 469 5.47 -15.45 -10.66
N ALA A 470 6.40 -14.66 -11.19
CA ALA A 470 7.54 -15.12 -11.96
C ALA A 470 8.48 -16.00 -11.10
N GLU A 471 8.79 -15.56 -9.87
CA GLU A 471 9.57 -16.34 -8.90
C GLU A 471 8.92 -17.71 -8.62
N ARG A 472 7.59 -17.75 -8.43
CA ARG A 472 6.84 -19.00 -8.21
C ARG A 472 6.89 -19.93 -9.43
N GLN A 473 6.74 -19.39 -10.64
CA GLN A 473 6.85 -20.19 -11.86
C GLN A 473 8.26 -20.78 -12.02
N GLN A 474 9.29 -20.01 -11.73
CA GLN A 474 10.68 -20.48 -11.77
C GLN A 474 10.92 -21.60 -10.75
N GLN A 475 10.41 -21.45 -9.52
CA GLN A 475 10.50 -22.49 -8.49
C GLN A 475 9.78 -23.78 -8.90
N GLN A 476 8.60 -23.68 -9.52
CA GLN A 476 7.87 -24.86 -10.03
C GLN A 476 8.65 -25.57 -11.13
N GLN A 477 9.26 -24.83 -12.06
CA GLN A 477 10.10 -25.41 -13.11
C GLN A 477 11.34 -26.12 -12.53
N GLN A 478 12.00 -25.52 -11.53
CA GLN A 478 13.14 -26.15 -10.84
C GLN A 478 12.73 -27.45 -10.14
N GLN A 479 11.58 -27.46 -9.47
CA GLN A 479 11.06 -28.67 -8.82
C GLN A 479 10.73 -29.77 -9.84
N GLN A 480 10.13 -29.42 -10.98
CA GLN A 480 9.86 -30.38 -12.06
C GLN A 480 11.16 -30.96 -12.64
N GLN A 481 12.19 -30.13 -12.85
CA GLN A 481 13.50 -30.61 -13.31
C GLN A 481 14.15 -31.56 -12.30
N GLN A 482 14.08 -31.25 -11.00
CA GLN A 482 14.59 -32.14 -9.95
C GLN A 482 13.83 -33.48 -9.92
N GLN A 483 12.50 -33.46 -10.08
CA GLN A 483 11.70 -34.69 -10.15
C GLN A 483 12.07 -35.54 -11.38
N GLN A 484 12.26 -34.91 -12.54
CA GLN A 484 12.71 -35.62 -13.75
C GLN A 484 14.10 -36.24 -13.57
N GLN A 485 15.04 -35.52 -12.95
CA GLN A 485 16.36 -36.08 -12.64
C GLN A 485 16.27 -37.26 -11.67
N GLN A 486 15.43 -37.18 -10.64
CA GLN A 486 15.20 -38.30 -9.72
C GLN A 486 14.57 -39.51 -10.43
N GLN A 487 13.61 -39.30 -11.33
CA GLN A 487 13.02 -40.38 -12.14
C GLN A 487 14.05 -41.01 -13.07
N GLN A 488 14.93 -40.22 -13.70
CA GLN A 488 16.02 -40.74 -14.53
C GLN A 488 17.01 -41.57 -13.72
N LEU A 489 17.41 -41.09 -12.54
CA LEU A 489 18.29 -41.82 -11.62
C LEU A 489 17.62 -43.13 -11.15
N ALA A 490 16.34 -43.09 -10.78
CA ALA A 490 15.59 -44.28 -10.41
C ALA A 490 15.50 -45.29 -11.57
N ALA A 491 15.27 -44.82 -12.79
CA ALA A 491 15.25 -45.67 -13.99
C ALA A 491 16.62 -46.30 -14.28
N LEU A 492 17.72 -45.57 -14.08
CA LEU A 492 19.08 -46.12 -14.19
C LEU A 492 19.36 -47.18 -13.12
N HIS A 493 18.93 -46.94 -11.87
CA HIS A 493 19.02 -47.94 -10.80
C HIS A 493 18.24 -49.21 -11.14
N HIS A 494 17.03 -49.08 -11.66
CA HIS A 494 16.22 -50.23 -12.06
C HIS A 494 16.87 -51.02 -13.20
N LYS A 495 17.41 -50.34 -14.22
CA LYS A 495 18.19 -50.98 -15.30
C LYS A 495 19.44 -51.69 -14.77
N GLY A 496 20.11 -51.13 -13.76
CA GLY A 496 21.24 -51.76 -13.08
C GLY A 496 20.85 -53.06 -12.36
N GLN A 497 19.71 -53.07 -11.65
CA GLN A 497 19.20 -54.26 -10.95
C GLN A 497 18.87 -55.40 -11.93
N HIS A 498 18.22 -55.10 -13.05
CA HIS A 498 17.92 -56.09 -14.10
C HIS A 498 19.19 -56.71 -14.70
N ARG A 499 20.23 -55.92 -14.94
CA ARG A 499 21.53 -56.44 -15.41
C ARG A 499 22.20 -57.36 -14.40
N CYS A 500 22.14 -57.05 -13.11
CA CYS A 500 22.69 -57.90 -12.06
C CYS A 500 21.90 -59.21 -11.90
N ALA A 501 20.58 -59.18 -12.03
CA ALA A 501 19.74 -60.38 -12.00
C ALA A 501 20.04 -61.31 -13.19
N SER A 502 20.11 -60.77 -14.41
CA SER A 502 20.40 -61.55 -15.62
C SER A 502 21.77 -62.24 -15.59
N LYS A 503 22.77 -61.65 -14.92
CA LYS A 503 24.09 -62.26 -14.73
C LYS A 503 24.13 -63.39 -13.68
N ARG A 504 23.11 -63.53 -12.82
CA ARG A 504 23.03 -64.63 -11.84
C ARG A 504 22.33 -65.86 -12.39
N THR A 505 21.50 -65.70 -13.43
CA THR A 505 20.73 -66.79 -14.04
C THR A 505 21.43 -67.43 -15.24
N ALA A 506 22.46 -66.77 -15.78
CA ALA A 506 23.39 -67.33 -16.76
C ALA A 506 24.62 -67.83 -16.03
#